data_AF-A0A8T4RUF2-F1
#
_entry.id   AF-A0A8T4RUF2-F1
#
_cell.length_a   1.000
_cell.length_b   1.000
_cell.length_c   1.000
_cell.angle_alpha   90.00
_cell.angle_beta   90.00
_cell.angle_gamma   90.00
#
_symmetry.space_group_name_H-M   'P 1'
#
loop_
_entity.id
_entity.type
_entity.pdbx_description
1 polymer ?
#
loop_
_entity_poly.entity_id
_entity_poly.type
_entity_poly.pdbx_seq_one_letter_code
_entity_poly.pdbx_strand_id
1 'polypeptide(L)' 'MSFFLGFKHGMKEFGHCITIIINTALLFFVYIIGVGITSIFAKLMRKEFFPKKPDSGKKTYWEKLELGKEEEDYYYRQF' A
#
# COMPACT_ATOMS: atom_id res chain seq x y z
N MET A 1 -18.73 -12.26 -44.45
CA MET A 1 -17.67 -12.85 -43.60
C MET A 1 -17.32 -12.02 -42.36
N SER A 2 -17.54 -10.70 -42.36
CA SER A 2 -17.14 -9.81 -41.25
C SER A 2 -17.85 -10.06 -39.90
N PHE A 3 -19.09 -10.57 -39.92
CA PHE A 3 -19.86 -10.87 -38.70
C PHE A 3 -19.20 -11.96 -37.82
N PHE A 4 -18.77 -13.07 -38.42
CA PHE A 4 -18.11 -14.16 -37.68
C PHE A 4 -16.73 -13.75 -37.15
N LEU A 5 -16.04 -12.85 -37.87
CA LEU A 5 -14.76 -12.30 -37.46
C LEU A 5 -14.93 -11.38 -36.23
N GLY A 6 -15.93 -10.51 -36.26
CA GLY A 6 -16.30 -9.67 -35.10
C GLY A 6 -16.77 -10.50 -33.90
N PHE A 7 -17.59 -11.54 -34.14
CA PHE A 7 -18.05 -12.44 -33.09
C PHE A 7 -16.89 -13.19 -32.41
N LYS A 8 -15.94 -13.73 -33.19
CA LYS A 8 -14.74 -14.39 -32.66
C LYS A 8 -13.87 -13.42 -31.86
N HIS A 9 -13.75 -12.18 -32.32
CA HIS A 9 -13.00 -11.14 -31.61
C HIS A 9 -13.67 -10.77 -30.27
N GLY A 10 -14.99 -10.56 -30.27
CA GLY A 10 -15.76 -10.29 -29.05
C GLY A 10 -15.67 -11.42 -28.02
N MET A 11 -15.73 -12.68 -28.46
CA MET A 11 -15.55 -13.84 -27.59
C MET A 11 -14.15 -13.91 -26.97
N LYS A 12 -13.11 -13.50 -27.70
CA LYS A 12 -11.73 -13.44 -27.20
C LYS A 12 -11.58 -12.38 -26.11
N GLU A 13 -12.09 -11.18 -26.36
CA GLU A 13 -12.06 -10.07 -25.39
C GLU A 13 -12.89 -10.40 -24.14
N PHE A 14 -14.05 -11.04 -24.31
CA PHE A 14 -14.85 -11.52 -23.18
C PHE A 14 -14.08 -12.52 -22.32
N GLY A 15 -13.44 -13.51 -22.94
CA GLY A 15 -12.60 -14.49 -22.23
C GLY A 15 -11.44 -13.82 -21.49
N HIS A 16 -10.82 -12.81 -22.10
CA HIS A 16 -9.75 -12.03 -21.48
C HIS A 16 -10.25 -11.26 -20.23
N CYS A 17 -11.39 -10.56 -20.34
CA CYS A 17 -12.01 -9.88 -19.21
C CYS A 17 -12.36 -10.83 -18.06
N ILE A 18 -12.98 -11.98 -18.36
CA ILE A 18 -13.30 -13.00 -17.35
C ILE A 18 -12.02 -13.52 -16.68
N THR A 19 -10.96 -13.75 -17.44
CA THR A 19 -9.66 -14.19 -16.91
C THR A 19 -9.10 -13.16 -15.93
N ILE A 20 -9.15 -11.87 -16.27
CA ILE A 20 -8.71 -10.79 -15.38
C ILE A 20 -9.54 -10.79 -14.09
N ILE A 21 -10.87 -10.88 -14.20
CA ILE A 21 -11.77 -10.87 -13.05
C ILE A 21 -11.46 -12.04 -12.11
N ILE A 22 -11.34 -13.26 -12.65
CA ILE A 22 -11.04 -14.45 -11.86
C ILE A 22 -9.67 -14.35 -11.19
N ASN A 23 -8.63 -13.94 -11.93
CA ASN A 23 -7.29 -13.77 -11.36
C ASN A 23 -7.28 -12.71 -10.25
N THR A 24 -8.01 -11.61 -10.45
CA THR A 24 -8.12 -10.54 -9.46
C THR A 24 -8.84 -11.02 -8.21
N ALA A 25 -9.94 -11.77 -8.37
CA ALA A 25 -10.68 -12.36 -7.26
C ALA A 25 -9.81 -13.37 -6.50
N LEU A 26 -9.11 -14.27 -7.20
CA LEU A 26 -8.17 -15.22 -6.59
C LEU A 26 -7.07 -14.51 -5.81
N LEU A 27 -6.42 -13.51 -6.42
CA LEU A 27 -5.39 -12.71 -5.77
C LEU A 27 -5.92 -11.99 -4.53
N PHE A 28 -7.12 -11.42 -4.61
CA PHE A 28 -7.77 -10.76 -3.48
C PHE A 28 -7.95 -11.71 -2.29
N PHE A 29 -8.47 -12.92 -2.53
CA PHE A 29 -8.61 -13.93 -1.47
C PHE A 29 -7.25 -14.36 -0.91
N VAL A 30 -6.25 -14.60 -1.77
CA VAL A 30 -4.89 -14.96 -1.34
C VAL A 30 -4.26 -13.86 -0.50
N TYR A 31 -4.44 -12.59 -0.87
CA TYR A 31 -3.92 -11.47 -0.10
C TYR A 31 -4.61 -11.35 1.26
N ILE A 32 -5.93 -11.46 1.32
CA ILE A 32 -6.65 -11.38 2.59
C ILE A 32 -6.30 -12.55 3.49
N ILE A 33 -6.24 -13.77 2.96
CA ILE A 33 -5.94 -14.94 3.77
C ILE A 33 -4.46 -14.93 4.15
N GLY A 34 -3.53 -14.75 3.20
CA GLY A 34 -2.10 -14.72 3.47
C GLY A 34 -1.67 -13.54 4.35
N VAL A 35 -1.95 -12.31 3.91
CA VAL A 35 -1.55 -11.10 4.66
C VAL A 35 -2.43 -10.89 5.89
N GLY A 36 -3.73 -11.13 5.80
CA GLY A 36 -4.63 -10.99 6.94
C GLY A 36 -4.30 -11.97 8.06
N ILE A 37 -4.08 -13.26 7.75
CA ILE A 37 -3.69 -14.24 8.77
C ILE A 37 -2.32 -13.90 9.36
N THR A 38 -1.33 -13.54 8.54
CA THR A 38 -0.01 -13.12 9.07
C THR A 38 -0.10 -11.89 9.97
N SER A 39 -0.99 -10.94 9.67
CA SER A 39 -1.25 -9.78 10.54
C SER A 39 -1.89 -10.18 11.88
N ILE A 40 -2.81 -11.15 11.87
CA ILE A 40 -3.43 -11.71 13.08
C ILE A 40 -2.37 -12.43 13.93
N PHE A 41 -1.52 -13.26 13.32
CA PHE A 41 -0.41 -13.91 14.02
C PHE A 41 0.60 -12.91 14.58
N ALA A 42 0.97 -11.87 13.81
CA ALA A 42 1.88 -10.83 14.30
C ALA A 42 1.29 -10.08 15.51
N LYS A 43 -0.03 -9.80 15.47
CA LYS A 43 -0.76 -9.20 16.60
C LYS A 43 -0.80 -10.13 17.82
N LEU A 44 -0.97 -11.44 17.61
CA LEU A 44 -0.95 -12.44 18.69
C LEU A 44 0.44 -12.51 19.35
N MET A 45 1.51 -12.42 18.57
CA MET A 45 2.89 -12.36 19.04
C MET A 45 3.27 -11.01 19.67
N ARG A 46 2.31 -10.08 19.86
CA ARG A 46 2.52 -8.70 20.33
C ARG A 46 3.61 -7.95 19.55
N LYS A 47 3.85 -8.33 18.28
CA LYS A 47 4.79 -7.63 17.40
C LYS A 47 4.09 -6.37 16.89
N GLU A 48 4.36 -5.25 17.54
CA GLU A 48 3.87 -3.96 17.10
C GLU A 48 4.75 -3.47 15.93
N PHE A 49 4.20 -3.41 14.72
CA PHE A 49 4.91 -2.84 13.56
C PHE A 49 5.06 -1.34 13.66
N PHE A 50 4.10 -0.68 14.32
CA PHE A 50 4.14 0.75 14.60
C PHE A 50 4.18 0.94 16.12
N PRO A 51 5.19 1.63 16.66
CA PRO A 51 5.23 1.92 18.08
C PRO A 51 4.04 2.82 18.44
N LYS A 52 3.19 2.38 19.36
CA LYS A 52 1.98 3.12 19.80
C LYS A 52 2.27 4.48 20.41
N LYS A 53 3.51 4.72 20.84
CA LYS A 53 4.00 6.01 21.30
C LYS A 53 5.33 6.29 20.60
N PRO A 54 5.56 7.53 20.11
CA PRO A 54 6.91 7.93 19.76
C PRO A 54 7.81 7.70 20.98
N ASP A 55 8.97 7.12 20.74
CA ASP A 55 9.93 6.73 21.77
C ASP A 55 10.41 8.00 22.49
N SER A 56 9.80 8.34 23.62
CA SER A 56 10.04 9.58 24.36
C SER A 56 11.47 9.70 24.90
N GLY A 57 12.26 8.62 24.81
CA GLY A 57 13.67 8.56 25.20
C GLY A 57 14.65 8.57 24.03
N LYS A 58 14.20 8.41 22.78
CA LYS A 58 15.09 8.56 21.62
C LYS A 58 15.09 10.01 21.18
N LYS A 59 16.28 10.60 21.06
CA LYS A 59 16.48 11.85 20.33
C LYS A 59 15.94 11.63 18.92
N THR A 60 14.73 12.10 18.67
CA THR A 60 14.19 12.21 17.33
C THR A 60 15.10 13.13 16.55
N TYR A 61 15.39 12.82 15.29
CA TYR A 61 16.02 13.78 14.37
C TYR A 61 15.17 15.04 14.15
N TRP A 62 13.92 15.00 14.62
CA TRP A 62 13.04 16.15 14.76
C TRP A 62 13.56 17.05 15.88
N GLU A 63 14.29 18.09 15.50
CA GLU A 63 14.52 19.25 16.36
C GLU A 63 13.19 20.00 16.54
N LYS A 64 12.96 20.57 17.74
CA LYS A 64 11.83 21.48 17.93
C LYS A 64 12.10 22.71 17.09
N LEU A 65 11.32 22.92 16.04
CA LEU A 65 11.35 24.15 15.25
C LEU A 65 10.91 25.32 16.15
N GLU A 66 11.87 26.03 16.74
CA GLU A 66 11.62 27.30 17.42
C GLU A 66 11.52 28.40 16.35
N LEU A 67 10.37 28.44 15.67
CA LEU A 67 9.99 29.46 14.69
C LEU A 67 10.12 30.84 15.34
N GLY A 68 11.28 31.50 15.15
CA GLY A 68 11.55 32.83 15.66
C GLY A 68 12.95 33.07 16.25
N LYS A 69 13.81 32.05 16.42
CA LYS A 69 15.18 32.26 16.96
C LYS A 69 16.32 32.18 15.95
N GLU A 70 16.10 31.62 14.77
CA GLU A 70 17.17 31.42 13.77
C GLU A 70 17.01 32.30 12.53
N GLU A 71 18.11 32.55 11.83
CA GLU A 71 18.16 33.35 10.61
C GLU A 71 17.35 32.69 9.48
N GLU A 72 16.64 33.49 8.69
CA GLU A 72 15.74 33.04 7.60
C GLU A 72 16.44 32.06 6.63
N ASP A 73 17.73 32.31 6.36
CA ASP A 73 18.60 31.49 5.52
C ASP A 73 18.79 30.05 6.02
N TYR A 74 18.67 29.80 7.33
CA TYR A 74 18.75 28.45 7.88
C TYR A 74 17.51 27.63 7.52
N TYR A 75 16.33 28.26 7.52
CA TYR A 75 15.07 27.59 7.16
C TYR A 75 15.01 27.24 5.67
N TYR A 76 15.59 28.06 4.79
CA TYR A 76 15.64 27.77 3.36
C TYR A 76 16.51 26.57 2.99
N ARG A 77 17.38 26.09 3.89
CA ARG A 77 18.24 24.91 3.67
C ARG A 77 17.58 23.57 4.06
N GLN A 78 16.38 23.60 4.65
CA GLN A 78 15.67 22.39 5.09
C GLN A 78 14.83 21.70 4.00
N PHE A 79 14.68 22.34 2.83
CA PHE A 79 14.00 21.80 1.65
C PHE A 79 15.00 21.62 0.49
#